data_AF-A0A849WMM3-F1
#
_entry.id   AF-A0A849WMM3-F1
#
_cell.length_a   1.000
_cell.length_b   1.000
_cell.length_c   1.000
_cell.angle_alpha   90.00
_cell.angle_beta   90.00
_cell.angle_gamma   90.00
#
_symmetry.space_group_name_H-M   'P 1'
#
loop_
_entity.id
_entity.type
_entity.pdbx_description
1 polymer ?
#
loop_
_entity_poly.entity_id
_entity_poly.type
_entity_poly.pdbx_seq_one_letter_code
_entity_poly.pdbx_strand_id
1 'polypeptide(L)'
;MKYYNQRGLTLLEVLISLALVNLVTGMGFIALSYLNKELSQIDKNIQNQGDKITVAKSFAILSKNIGYSFNNIKYDDDNKLNFFDLMSDVSSMYYEKTKTRSVKFSYDSKNNEIFFISTDFQKGKLMFYDPTYAYSFDDPNDIDTSPIVSYEALNKEFKEGSGYVKANTEAWIKDQLFLLITPVQLRKKELNKTVDFLNPPRFLSFVGIVNDKATDILKLDIDPFKSLFFNFNPMTEKDLKSPDDFFRELPTVGGSYPIVSLIPIKIVSFKIYPKVSSQGGKYIDVYKIEYNGFKKKSETFVLGQLKSIEFYRRNISLPNIDVKLEGL
;
A
#
# COMPACT_ATOMS: atom_id res chain seq x y z
N MET A 1 -69.02 -40.47 53.05
CA MET A 1 -67.64 -40.35 52.52
C MET A 1 -67.53 -39.10 51.66
N LYS A 2 -66.81 -38.08 52.14
CA LYS A 2 -66.17 -37.05 51.32
C LYS A 2 -65.03 -36.48 52.18
N TYR A 3 -63.82 -36.97 51.94
CA TYR A 3 -62.59 -36.38 52.47
C TYR A 3 -62.28 -35.15 51.61
N TYR A 4 -62.58 -33.95 52.12
CA TYR A 4 -61.97 -32.73 51.62
C TYR A 4 -60.69 -32.49 52.42
N ASN A 5 -59.55 -32.72 51.79
CA ASN A 5 -58.23 -32.35 52.29
C ASN A 5 -58.07 -30.82 52.15
N GLN A 6 -58.34 -30.06 53.22
CA GLN A 6 -58.10 -28.62 53.30
C GLN A 6 -56.75 -28.32 53.99
N ARG A 7 -55.63 -28.81 53.44
CA ARG A 7 -54.30 -28.33 53.85
C ARG A 7 -54.02 -27.00 53.12
N GLY A 8 -54.49 -25.91 53.71
CA GLY A 8 -54.01 -24.57 53.36
C GLY A 8 -52.56 -24.41 53.81
N LEU A 9 -51.75 -23.74 52.99
CA LEU A 9 -50.37 -23.36 53.35
C LEU A 9 -50.40 -22.41 54.55
N THR A 10 -49.54 -22.67 55.54
CA THR A 10 -49.36 -21.74 56.65
C THR A 10 -48.66 -20.46 56.16
N LEU A 11 -48.95 -19.31 56.80
CA LEU A 11 -48.32 -18.03 56.45
C LEU A 11 -46.78 -18.12 56.43
N LEU A 12 -46.22 -18.94 57.32
CA LEU A 12 -44.79 -19.22 57.41
C LEU A 12 -44.28 -19.98 56.17
N GLU A 13 -44.99 -21.01 55.70
CA GLU A 13 -44.63 -21.77 54.49
C GLU A 13 -44.72 -20.90 53.24
N VAL A 14 -45.69 -19.97 53.16
CA VAL A 14 -45.77 -19.00 52.05
C VAL A 14 -44.58 -18.05 52.06
N LEU A 15 -44.18 -17.54 53.23
CA LEU A 15 -43.02 -16.65 53.38
C LEU A 15 -41.70 -17.35 53.04
N ILE A 16 -41.50 -18.59 53.50
CA ILE A 16 -40.31 -19.40 53.19
C ILE A 16 -40.27 -19.72 51.70
N SER A 17 -41.40 -20.06 51.10
CA SER A 17 -41.51 -20.35 49.66
C SER A 17 -41.20 -19.10 48.82
N LEU A 18 -41.72 -17.93 49.20
CA LEU A 18 -41.43 -16.65 48.51
C LEU A 18 -39.95 -16.26 48.65
N ALA A 19 -39.35 -16.46 49.83
CA ALA A 19 -37.93 -16.19 50.06
C ALA A 19 -37.04 -17.12 49.20
N LEU A 20 -37.36 -18.41 49.14
CA LEU A 20 -36.65 -19.39 48.30
C LEU A 20 -36.82 -19.09 46.82
N VAL A 21 -38.04 -18.76 46.36
CA VAL A 21 -38.28 -18.39 44.96
C VAL A 21 -37.48 -17.17 44.59
N ASN A 22 -37.46 -16.11 45.41
CA ASN A 22 -36.68 -14.90 45.14
C ASN A 22 -35.16 -15.13 45.14
N LEU A 23 -34.67 -16.03 46.00
CA LEU A 23 -33.26 -16.44 45.99
C LEU A 23 -32.92 -17.19 44.70
N VAL A 24 -33.76 -18.13 44.29
CA VAL A 24 -33.54 -18.94 43.09
C VAL A 24 -33.66 -18.09 41.82
N THR A 25 -34.67 -17.21 41.71
CA THR A 25 -34.76 -16.27 40.57
C THR A 25 -33.64 -15.24 40.60
N GLY A 26 -33.26 -14.71 41.77
CA GLY A 26 -32.14 -13.78 41.90
C GLY A 26 -30.81 -14.39 41.47
N MET A 27 -30.51 -15.62 41.94
CA MET A 27 -29.33 -16.37 41.50
C MET A 27 -29.39 -16.73 40.02
N GLY A 28 -30.58 -17.06 39.50
CA GLY A 28 -30.80 -17.30 38.07
C GLY A 28 -30.52 -16.06 37.21
N PHE A 29 -30.97 -14.88 37.64
CA PHE A 29 -30.71 -13.60 36.96
C PHE A 29 -29.22 -13.22 37.00
N ILE A 30 -28.55 -13.45 38.13
CA ILE A 30 -27.10 -13.22 38.25
C ILE A 30 -26.35 -14.16 37.31
N ALA A 31 -26.67 -15.46 37.31
CA ALA A 31 -26.04 -16.45 36.44
C ALA A 31 -26.27 -16.11 34.95
N LEU A 32 -27.50 -15.77 34.55
CA LEU A 32 -27.82 -15.31 33.19
C LEU A 32 -27.06 -14.04 32.81
N SER A 33 -26.92 -13.09 33.74
CA SER A 33 -26.17 -11.85 33.49
C SER A 33 -24.68 -12.11 33.31
N TYR A 34 -24.09 -13.01 34.10
CA TYR A 34 -22.71 -13.45 33.93
C TYR A 34 -22.49 -14.19 32.62
N LEU A 35 -23.38 -15.14 32.29
CA LEU A 35 -23.32 -15.94 31.08
C LEU A 35 -23.47 -15.07 29.82
N ASN A 36 -24.38 -14.08 29.83
CA ASN A 36 -24.52 -13.10 28.75
C ASN A 36 -23.27 -12.20 28.60
N LYS A 37 -22.62 -11.81 29.71
CA LYS A 37 -21.35 -11.07 29.66
C LYS A 37 -20.23 -11.92 29.06
N GLU A 38 -20.11 -13.19 29.46
CA GLU A 38 -19.12 -14.10 28.90
C GLU A 38 -19.37 -14.41 27.43
N LEU A 39 -20.61 -14.71 27.04
CA LEU A 39 -20.98 -14.91 25.64
C LEU A 39 -20.67 -13.66 24.79
N SER A 40 -20.98 -12.46 25.29
CA SER A 40 -20.62 -11.22 24.59
C SER A 40 -19.10 -11.04 24.46
N GLN A 41 -18.31 -11.45 25.45
CA GLN A 41 -16.85 -11.44 25.36
C GLN A 41 -16.32 -12.48 24.37
N ILE A 42 -16.90 -13.68 24.34
CA ILE A 42 -16.56 -14.75 23.41
C ILE A 42 -16.89 -14.33 21.97
N ASP A 43 -18.08 -13.78 21.73
CA ASP A 43 -18.48 -13.28 20.41
C ASP A 43 -17.55 -12.16 19.92
N LYS A 44 -17.19 -11.22 20.81
CA LYS A 44 -16.18 -10.19 20.50
C LYS A 44 -14.83 -10.79 20.15
N ASN A 45 -14.38 -11.80 20.88
CA ASN A 45 -13.10 -12.48 20.61
C ASN A 45 -13.13 -13.22 19.26
N ILE A 46 -14.23 -13.87 18.93
CA ILE A 46 -14.42 -14.57 17.65
C ILE A 46 -14.47 -13.56 16.49
N GLN A 47 -15.24 -12.47 16.62
CA GLN A 47 -15.27 -11.39 15.63
C GLN A 47 -13.89 -10.77 15.44
N ASN A 48 -13.21 -10.39 16.53
CA ASN A 48 -11.85 -9.85 16.49
C ASN A 48 -10.85 -10.79 15.79
N GLN A 49 -11.01 -12.11 15.93
CA GLN A 49 -10.18 -13.08 15.22
C GLN A 49 -10.54 -13.19 13.74
N GLY A 50 -11.82 -13.25 13.38
CA GLY A 50 -12.28 -13.25 11.98
C GLY A 50 -11.86 -11.99 11.21
N ASP A 51 -11.91 -10.86 11.88
CA ASP A 51 -11.50 -9.55 11.41
C ASP A 51 -9.99 -9.46 11.17
N LYS A 52 -9.19 -9.93 12.13
CA LYS A 52 -7.73 -10.08 11.98
C LYS A 52 -7.38 -10.95 10.76
N ILE A 53 -8.10 -12.05 10.56
CA ILE A 53 -7.90 -12.94 9.39
C ILE A 53 -8.25 -12.23 8.09
N THR A 54 -9.31 -11.41 8.06
CA THR A 54 -9.74 -10.68 6.86
C THR A 54 -8.73 -9.59 6.47
N VAL A 55 -8.23 -8.83 7.44
CA VAL A 55 -7.14 -7.86 7.21
C VAL A 55 -5.87 -8.56 6.76
N ALA A 56 -5.48 -9.64 7.45
CA ALA A 56 -4.29 -10.40 7.10
C ALA A 56 -4.38 -10.98 5.69
N LYS A 57 -5.55 -11.50 5.27
CA LYS A 57 -5.78 -11.97 3.89
C LYS A 57 -5.71 -10.84 2.88
N SER A 58 -6.39 -9.72 3.14
CA SER A 58 -6.38 -8.54 2.26
C SER A 58 -4.98 -7.99 2.09
N PHE A 59 -4.22 -7.92 3.17
CA PHE A 59 -2.83 -7.49 3.18
C PHE A 59 -1.91 -8.52 2.52
N ALA A 60 -2.08 -9.82 2.76
CA ALA A 60 -1.27 -10.87 2.13
C ALA A 60 -1.45 -10.95 0.62
N ILE A 61 -2.66 -10.65 0.11
CA ILE A 61 -2.90 -10.53 -1.34
C ILE A 61 -2.18 -9.30 -1.89
N LEU A 62 -2.26 -8.18 -1.18
CA LEU A 62 -1.56 -6.96 -1.57
C LEU A 62 -0.04 -7.14 -1.53
N SER A 63 0.50 -7.75 -0.47
CA SER A 63 1.95 -7.86 -0.21
C SER A 63 2.70 -8.58 -1.32
N LYS A 64 2.04 -9.51 -2.03
CA LYS A 64 2.58 -10.19 -3.21
C LYS A 64 2.89 -9.25 -4.38
N ASN A 65 2.16 -8.14 -4.48
CA ASN A 65 2.19 -7.26 -5.65
C ASN A 65 2.77 -5.87 -5.37
N ILE A 66 3.21 -5.59 -4.14
CA ILE A 66 3.73 -4.26 -3.75
C ILE A 66 5.24 -4.10 -3.85
N GLY A 67 5.94 -5.06 -4.45
CA GLY A 67 7.41 -5.03 -4.57
C GLY A 67 7.93 -3.70 -5.14
N TYR A 68 7.22 -3.14 -6.12
CA TYR A 68 7.57 -1.85 -6.73
C TYR A 68 7.32 -0.63 -5.84
N SER A 69 6.72 -0.77 -4.66
CA SER A 69 6.64 0.31 -3.68
C SER A 69 8.00 0.59 -3.05
N PHE A 70 8.79 -0.47 -2.80
CA PHE A 70 10.10 -0.35 -2.18
C PHE A 70 11.05 0.45 -3.06
N ASN A 71 11.71 1.43 -2.45
CA ASN A 71 12.63 2.37 -3.09
C ASN A 71 12.07 3.23 -4.23
N ASN A 72 10.76 3.21 -4.53
CA ASN A 72 10.13 4.08 -5.53
C ASN A 72 9.06 5.03 -4.95
N ILE A 73 8.63 4.82 -3.70
CA ILE A 73 7.65 5.67 -3.00
C ILE A 73 8.32 6.43 -1.85
N LYS A 74 7.93 7.69 -1.69
CA LYS A 74 8.19 8.53 -0.52
C LYS A 74 6.99 8.51 0.43
N TYR A 75 7.19 7.98 1.62
CA TYR A 75 6.23 7.96 2.71
C TYR A 75 6.96 8.00 4.05
N ASP A 76 6.82 9.11 4.78
CA ASP A 76 7.48 9.26 6.07
C ASP A 76 6.85 8.37 7.14
N ASP A 77 7.71 7.65 7.85
CA ASP A 77 7.36 6.82 8.98
C ASP A 77 7.26 7.65 10.29
N ASP A 78 6.95 6.99 11.40
CA ASP A 78 6.83 7.65 12.71
C ASP A 78 8.13 8.34 13.16
N ASN A 79 9.29 7.91 12.65
CA ASN A 79 10.62 8.45 12.92
C ASN A 79 11.11 9.43 11.85
N LYS A 80 10.26 9.87 10.91
CA LYS A 80 10.62 10.76 9.78
C LYS A 80 11.62 10.15 8.80
N LEU A 81 11.70 8.84 8.73
CA LEU A 81 12.45 8.11 7.71
C LEU A 81 11.48 7.59 6.65
N ASN A 82 11.95 7.34 5.43
CA ASN A 82 11.06 6.76 4.42
C ASN A 82 10.74 5.29 4.75
N PHE A 83 9.46 4.97 4.89
CA PHE A 83 8.96 3.65 5.25
C PHE A 83 9.32 2.57 4.22
N PHE A 84 9.33 2.95 2.94
CA PHE A 84 9.59 2.07 1.80
C PHE A 84 11.08 1.91 1.46
N ASP A 85 11.99 2.42 2.28
CA ASP A 85 13.44 2.23 2.09
C ASP A 85 13.86 0.79 2.30
N LEU A 86 14.39 0.14 1.25
CA LEU A 86 14.87 -1.23 1.27
C LEU A 86 16.39 -1.27 1.06
N MET A 87 17.10 -1.83 2.03
CA MET A 87 18.56 -2.02 2.03
C MET A 87 18.90 -3.51 1.91
N SER A 88 18.80 -4.04 0.69
CA SER A 88 19.00 -5.47 0.41
C SER A 88 20.47 -5.89 0.26
N ASP A 89 21.37 -4.93 0.06
CA ASP A 89 22.77 -5.11 -0.32
C ASP A 89 23.77 -4.87 0.82
N VAL A 90 23.31 -4.35 1.96
CA VAL A 90 24.14 -4.09 3.15
C VAL A 90 23.65 -4.95 4.31
N SER A 91 24.54 -5.36 5.22
CA SER A 91 24.17 -6.12 6.41
C SER A 91 23.45 -5.25 7.45
N SER A 92 22.47 -5.82 8.16
CA SER A 92 21.71 -5.09 9.19
C SER A 92 22.52 -4.54 10.35
N MET A 93 23.76 -5.01 10.51
CA MET A 93 24.71 -4.49 11.50
C MET A 93 25.09 -3.01 11.26
N TYR A 94 25.04 -2.54 10.02
CA TYR A 94 25.43 -1.16 9.68
C TYR A 94 24.34 -0.11 9.94
N TYR A 95 23.11 -0.54 10.27
CA TYR A 95 21.97 0.36 10.46
C TYR A 95 21.04 -0.12 11.58
N GLU A 96 21.58 -0.66 12.68
CA GLU A 96 20.78 -1.18 13.79
C GLU A 96 19.75 -0.19 14.32
N LYS A 97 20.11 1.09 14.44
CA LYS A 97 19.22 2.16 14.93
C LYS A 97 18.06 2.48 13.99
N THR A 98 18.20 2.17 12.71
CA THR A 98 17.19 2.43 11.66
C THR A 98 16.76 1.12 11.00
N LYS A 99 16.93 -0.02 11.66
CA LYS A 99 16.59 -1.33 11.12
C LYS A 99 15.09 -1.53 10.96
N THR A 100 14.29 -0.87 11.77
CA THR A 100 12.83 -0.98 11.76
C THR A 100 12.18 0.25 11.15
N ARG A 101 10.97 0.07 10.61
CA ARG A 101 10.09 1.16 10.18
C ARG A 101 8.70 0.91 10.75
N SER A 102 8.01 1.95 11.17
CA SER A 102 6.61 1.85 11.64
C SER A 102 5.82 3.06 11.20
N VAL A 103 4.57 2.82 10.82
CA VAL A 103 3.56 3.84 10.59
C VAL A 103 2.35 3.45 11.42
N LYS A 104 2.15 4.17 12.54
CA LYS A 104 1.02 3.94 13.42
C LYS A 104 -0.10 4.93 13.18
N PHE A 105 -1.29 4.39 12.99
CA PHE A 105 -2.51 5.15 12.86
C PHE A 105 -3.45 4.90 14.03
N SER A 106 -4.00 5.98 14.56
CA SER A 106 -4.99 6.01 15.63
C SER A 106 -6.00 7.12 15.36
N TYR A 107 -6.97 7.29 16.26
CA TYR A 107 -8.01 8.31 16.12
C TYR A 107 -7.44 9.73 15.94
N ASP A 108 -6.35 10.06 16.64
CA ASP A 108 -5.76 11.42 16.62
C ASP A 108 -4.60 11.55 15.60
N SER A 109 -4.39 10.56 14.72
CA SER A 109 -3.33 10.61 13.71
C SER A 109 -3.58 11.70 12.67
N LYS A 110 -2.57 12.54 12.42
CA LYS A 110 -2.62 13.60 11.39
C LYS A 110 -2.66 13.05 9.97
N ASN A 111 -1.87 12.02 9.72
CA ASN A 111 -1.95 11.25 8.48
C ASN A 111 -2.93 10.10 8.72
N ASN A 112 -3.81 9.85 7.76
CA ASN A 112 -4.82 8.80 7.86
C ASN A 112 -4.80 7.86 6.65
N GLU A 113 -3.76 7.91 5.84
CA GLU A 113 -3.68 7.14 4.61
C GLU A 113 -2.24 6.73 4.32
N ILE A 114 -2.04 5.48 3.90
CA ILE A 114 -0.77 4.93 3.41
C ILE A 114 -0.97 4.37 2.00
N PHE A 115 -0.05 4.70 1.09
CA PHE A 115 -0.13 4.35 -0.33
C PHE A 115 0.86 3.26 -0.71
N PHE A 116 0.46 2.42 -1.66
CA PHE A 116 1.25 1.34 -2.24
C PHE A 116 1.13 1.36 -3.77
N ILE A 117 2.23 1.07 -4.45
CA ILE A 117 2.22 0.68 -5.87
C ILE A 117 1.93 -0.81 -5.91
N SER A 118 0.91 -1.21 -6.68
CA SER A 118 0.62 -2.61 -6.99
C SER A 118 0.67 -2.82 -8.49
N THR A 119 1.23 -3.94 -8.95
CA THR A 119 1.15 -4.31 -10.37
C THR A 119 -0.29 -4.56 -10.80
N ASP A 120 -0.67 -4.08 -11.99
CA ASP A 120 -1.99 -4.34 -12.57
C ASP A 120 -1.93 -5.46 -13.61
N PHE A 121 -1.71 -6.69 -13.12
CA PHE A 121 -1.60 -7.89 -13.97
C PHE A 121 -2.86 -8.18 -14.79
N GLN A 122 -4.03 -7.66 -14.38
CA GLN A 122 -5.27 -7.83 -15.15
C GLN A 122 -5.26 -6.99 -16.42
N LYS A 123 -4.56 -5.85 -16.42
CA LYS A 123 -4.50 -4.94 -17.57
C LYS A 123 -3.35 -5.24 -18.51
N GLY A 124 -2.26 -5.83 -18.03
CA GLY A 124 -1.15 -6.19 -18.89
C GLY A 124 0.02 -6.84 -18.16
N LYS A 125 0.93 -7.41 -18.95
CA LYS A 125 2.20 -7.97 -18.46
C LYS A 125 3.27 -6.89 -18.42
N LEU A 126 4.33 -7.16 -17.66
CA LEU A 126 5.58 -6.41 -17.74
C LEU A 126 6.14 -6.50 -19.16
N MET A 127 6.56 -5.36 -19.68
CA MET A 127 7.26 -5.23 -20.96
C MET A 127 8.71 -4.81 -20.72
N PHE A 128 9.62 -5.33 -21.53
CA PHE A 128 10.93 -4.71 -21.71
C PHE A 128 10.85 -3.73 -22.89
N TYR A 129 11.18 -2.48 -22.62
CA TYR A 129 11.11 -1.38 -23.56
C TYR A 129 12.52 -0.96 -23.95
N ASP A 130 12.70 -0.80 -25.26
CA ASP A 130 13.91 -0.26 -25.83
C ASP A 130 13.71 1.25 -26.08
N PRO A 131 14.52 2.12 -25.43
CA PRO A 131 14.42 3.56 -25.58
C PRO A 131 14.45 4.03 -27.04
N THR A 132 15.14 3.34 -27.95
CA THR A 132 15.28 3.77 -29.35
C THR A 132 13.94 3.91 -30.07
N TYR A 133 12.92 3.14 -29.67
CA TYR A 133 11.57 3.24 -30.24
C TYR A 133 10.85 4.56 -29.90
N ALA A 134 11.30 5.29 -28.88
CA ALA A 134 10.71 6.57 -28.50
C ALA A 134 11.23 7.76 -29.33
N TYR A 135 12.28 7.55 -30.13
CA TYR A 135 13.00 8.62 -30.83
C TYR A 135 12.82 8.56 -32.35
N SER A 136 12.99 9.70 -33.01
CA SER A 136 13.42 9.78 -34.41
C SER A 136 14.92 9.98 -34.49
N PHE A 137 15.48 9.44 -35.55
CA PHE A 137 16.85 9.64 -35.96
C PHE A 137 16.79 10.26 -37.35
N ASP A 138 17.43 11.41 -37.50
CA ASP A 138 17.78 11.90 -38.83
C ASP A 138 19.07 11.20 -39.24
N ASP A 139 19.04 10.47 -40.35
CA ASP A 139 20.24 9.81 -40.88
C ASP A 139 21.30 10.87 -41.13
N PRO A 140 22.49 10.77 -40.50
CA PRO A 140 23.51 11.76 -40.68
C PRO A 140 24.01 11.67 -42.12
N ASN A 141 24.06 12.83 -42.81
CA ASN A 141 24.60 12.92 -44.17
C ASN A 141 26.10 12.60 -44.23
N ASP A 142 26.77 12.52 -43.08
CA ASP A 142 28.20 12.25 -42.91
C ASP A 142 28.41 11.27 -41.74
N ILE A 143 29.22 10.23 -41.96
CA ILE A 143 29.52 9.17 -40.98
C ILE A 143 30.23 9.69 -39.73
N ASP A 144 30.90 10.84 -39.83
CA ASP A 144 31.60 11.49 -38.72
C ASP A 144 30.69 12.40 -37.89
N THR A 145 29.43 12.59 -38.31
CA THR A 145 28.45 13.39 -37.57
C THR A 145 27.51 12.51 -36.77
N SER A 146 27.38 12.80 -35.46
CA SER A 146 26.42 12.10 -34.62
C SER A 146 24.99 12.43 -35.09
N PRO A 147 24.09 11.43 -35.21
CA PRO A 147 22.70 11.68 -35.58
C PRO A 147 22.03 12.61 -34.57
N ILE A 148 21.17 13.50 -35.06
CA ILE A 148 20.29 14.28 -34.19
C ILE A 148 19.17 13.34 -33.74
N VAL A 149 19.05 13.17 -32.41
CA VAL A 149 18.07 12.29 -31.80
C VAL A 149 17.00 13.12 -31.11
N SER A 150 15.77 13.03 -31.62
CA SER A 150 14.62 13.80 -31.16
C SER A 150 13.59 12.89 -30.50
N TYR A 151 13.20 13.20 -29.26
CA TYR A 151 12.17 12.43 -28.56
C TYR A 151 10.81 12.72 -29.18
N GLU A 152 10.05 11.68 -29.48
CA GLU A 152 8.67 11.82 -29.97
C GLU A 152 7.66 11.42 -28.90
N ALA A 153 7.66 10.15 -28.50
CA ALA A 153 6.68 9.58 -27.58
C ALA A 153 7.03 8.11 -27.25
N LEU A 154 6.69 7.64 -26.05
CA LEU A 154 6.84 6.21 -25.71
C LEU A 154 6.10 5.28 -26.68
N ASN A 155 4.89 5.64 -27.07
CA ASN A 155 4.06 4.91 -28.02
C ASN A 155 4.00 5.65 -29.37
N LYS A 156 5.17 6.04 -29.89
CA LYS A 156 5.35 6.57 -31.25
C LYS A 156 4.70 5.61 -32.26
N GLU A 157 3.85 6.13 -33.14
CA GLU A 157 3.21 5.34 -34.19
C GLU A 157 4.23 4.94 -35.27
N PHE A 158 4.20 3.67 -35.67
CA PHE A 158 4.90 3.22 -36.88
C PHE A 158 4.00 3.39 -38.11
N LYS A 159 4.59 3.35 -39.30
CA LYS A 159 3.88 3.49 -40.60
C LYS A 159 2.69 2.52 -40.78
N GLU A 160 2.66 1.43 -40.02
CA GLU A 160 1.63 0.38 -40.06
C GLU A 160 0.46 0.59 -39.06
N GLY A 161 0.40 1.74 -38.39
CA GLY A 161 -0.82 2.20 -37.68
C GLY A 161 -0.96 1.79 -36.21
N SER A 162 0.06 1.19 -35.60
CA SER A 162 0.12 0.99 -34.14
C SER A 162 1.49 1.33 -33.58
N GLY A 163 1.54 2.06 -32.47
CA GLY A 163 2.79 2.32 -31.76
C GLY A 163 3.32 1.11 -30.99
N TYR A 164 4.61 1.14 -30.67
CA TYR A 164 5.34 0.00 -30.08
C TYR A 164 4.69 -0.53 -28.80
N VAL A 165 4.30 0.36 -27.89
CA VAL A 165 3.77 -0.05 -26.59
C VAL A 165 2.40 -0.69 -26.76
N LYS A 166 1.51 -0.05 -27.52
CA LYS A 166 0.14 -0.54 -27.75
C LYS A 166 0.11 -1.88 -28.49
N ALA A 167 1.10 -2.14 -29.36
CA ALA A 167 1.22 -3.43 -30.04
C ALA A 167 1.57 -4.60 -29.09
N ASN A 168 2.13 -4.30 -27.91
CA ASN A 168 2.68 -5.30 -27.00
C ASN A 168 2.01 -5.31 -25.62
N THR A 169 1.12 -4.36 -25.32
CA THR A 169 0.31 -4.37 -24.10
C THR A 169 -1.05 -3.71 -24.30
N GLU A 170 -2.10 -4.41 -23.86
CA GLU A 170 -3.47 -3.89 -23.81
C GLU A 170 -3.64 -2.86 -22.68
N ALA A 171 -2.68 -2.78 -21.74
CA ALA A 171 -2.72 -1.82 -20.65
C ALA A 171 -2.51 -0.37 -21.12
N TRP A 172 -2.07 -0.14 -22.36
CA TRP A 172 -1.79 1.21 -22.86
C TRP A 172 -3.07 1.96 -23.23
N ILE A 173 -3.81 2.35 -22.19
CA ILE A 173 -5.06 3.10 -22.27
C ILE A 173 -4.93 4.41 -21.50
N LYS A 174 -5.68 5.42 -21.93
CA LYS A 174 -5.78 6.72 -21.25
C LYS A 174 -6.01 6.54 -19.74
N ASP A 175 -5.39 7.42 -18.94
CA ASP A 175 -5.45 7.46 -17.48
C ASP A 175 -4.81 6.24 -16.77
N GLN A 176 -4.20 5.28 -17.49
CA GLN A 176 -3.46 4.17 -16.87
C GLN A 176 -2.10 4.64 -16.35
N LEU A 177 -1.69 4.15 -15.17
CA LEU A 177 -0.35 4.39 -14.65
C LEU A 177 0.64 3.35 -15.16
N PHE A 178 1.83 3.83 -15.48
CA PHE A 178 2.98 3.03 -15.80
C PHE A 178 4.18 3.46 -14.95
N LEU A 179 4.98 2.46 -14.59
CA LEU A 179 6.30 2.62 -14.01
C LEU A 179 7.33 2.23 -15.08
N LEU A 180 8.20 3.17 -15.44
CA LEU A 180 9.47 2.89 -16.09
C LEU A 180 10.51 2.69 -15.01
N ILE A 181 11.26 1.61 -15.10
CA ILE A 181 12.28 1.30 -14.10
C ILE A 181 13.43 0.55 -14.74
N THR A 182 14.65 0.88 -14.31
CA THR A 182 15.85 0.13 -14.67
C THR A 182 16.12 -0.96 -13.63
N PRO A 183 16.73 -2.10 -13.99
CA PRO A 183 17.08 -3.13 -13.01
C PRO A 183 18.28 -2.73 -12.13
N VAL A 184 18.97 -1.64 -12.47
CA VAL A 184 20.17 -1.18 -11.77
C VAL A 184 19.78 -0.23 -10.64
N GLN A 185 20.24 -0.55 -9.44
CA GLN A 185 20.11 0.35 -8.30
C GLN A 185 21.31 1.30 -8.23
N LEU A 186 21.00 2.56 -8.00
CA LEU A 186 21.94 3.67 -7.87
C LEU A 186 21.87 4.24 -6.46
N ARG A 187 23.00 4.76 -5.98
CA ARG A 187 23.10 5.47 -4.71
C ARG A 187 23.55 6.89 -4.98
N LYS A 188 23.15 7.78 -4.08
CA LYS A 188 23.65 9.15 -4.06
C LYS A 188 25.17 9.11 -3.90
N LYS A 189 25.87 9.88 -4.72
CA LYS A 189 27.30 10.15 -4.53
C LYS A 189 27.44 11.27 -3.51
N GLU A 190 28.32 11.09 -2.54
CA GLU A 190 28.74 12.20 -1.69
C GLU A 190 29.63 13.18 -2.47
N LEU A 191 29.81 14.39 -1.92
CA LEU A 191 30.62 15.47 -2.48
C LEU A 191 32.07 15.03 -2.79
N ASN A 192 32.60 14.07 -2.03
CA ASN A 192 33.92 13.47 -2.20
C ASN A 192 33.96 12.32 -3.24
N LYS A 193 32.88 12.10 -4.00
CA LYS A 193 32.69 11.02 -4.98
C LYS A 193 32.67 9.60 -4.39
N THR A 194 32.60 9.44 -3.07
CA THR A 194 32.34 8.12 -2.47
C THR A 194 30.86 7.82 -2.45
N VAL A 195 30.51 6.53 -2.57
CA VAL A 195 29.13 6.06 -2.48
C VAL A 195 28.75 5.97 -1.00
N ASP A 196 27.63 6.58 -0.61
CA ASP A 196 27.10 6.42 0.74
C ASP A 196 26.33 5.11 0.87
N PHE A 197 26.92 4.17 1.60
CA PHE A 197 26.34 2.86 1.86
C PHE A 197 25.21 2.88 2.91
N LEU A 198 25.03 3.98 3.65
CA LEU A 198 23.94 4.15 4.61
C LEU A 198 22.66 4.68 3.94
N ASN A 199 22.77 5.31 2.77
CA ASN A 199 21.63 5.77 1.99
C ASN A 199 21.01 4.63 1.15
N PRO A 200 19.72 4.28 1.33
CA PRO A 200 19.10 3.18 0.61
C PRO A 200 19.29 3.26 -0.91
N PRO A 201 19.68 2.17 -1.57
CA PRO A 201 19.85 2.15 -3.01
C PRO A 201 18.50 2.33 -3.70
N ARG A 202 18.41 3.16 -4.74
CA ARG A 202 17.17 3.40 -5.47
C ARG A 202 17.32 3.08 -6.95
N PHE A 203 16.25 2.61 -7.56
CA PHE A 203 16.25 2.45 -9.01
C PHE A 203 16.11 3.83 -9.66
N LEU A 204 16.70 4.00 -10.84
CA LEU A 204 16.23 5.05 -11.73
C LEU A 204 14.81 4.65 -12.16
N SER A 205 13.82 5.45 -11.77
CA SER A 205 12.40 5.18 -12.03
C SER A 205 11.65 6.43 -12.47
N PHE A 206 10.63 6.24 -13.30
CA PHE A 206 9.66 7.27 -13.65
C PHE A 206 8.25 6.69 -13.62
N VAL A 207 7.40 7.24 -12.76
CA VAL A 207 5.97 6.95 -12.72
C VAL A 207 5.21 8.06 -13.45
N GLY A 208 4.40 7.66 -14.42
CA GLY A 208 3.54 8.57 -15.17
C GLY A 208 2.19 7.96 -15.54
N ILE A 209 1.30 8.83 -16.00
CA ILE A 209 -0.06 8.49 -16.45
C ILE A 209 -0.17 8.64 -17.96
N VAL A 210 -0.73 7.65 -18.64
CA VAL A 210 -0.96 7.70 -20.09
C VAL A 210 -1.82 8.90 -20.43
N ASN A 211 -1.32 9.73 -21.35
CA ASN A 211 -1.94 10.97 -21.78
C ASN A 211 -3.25 10.73 -22.55
N ASP A 212 -3.98 11.82 -22.82
CA ASP A 212 -5.27 11.75 -23.50
C ASP A 212 -5.21 11.12 -24.90
N LYS A 213 -4.07 11.26 -25.59
CA LYS A 213 -3.85 10.74 -26.94
C LYS A 213 -3.34 9.30 -26.94
N ALA A 214 -3.07 8.70 -25.78
CA ALA A 214 -2.40 7.42 -25.63
C ALA A 214 -1.11 7.30 -26.45
N THR A 215 -0.33 8.38 -26.54
CA THR A 215 0.98 8.40 -27.19
C THR A 215 2.10 8.35 -26.17
N ASP A 216 1.91 8.94 -25.00
CA ASP A 216 2.97 9.08 -24.00
C ASP A 216 2.41 9.02 -22.57
N ILE A 217 3.28 9.04 -21.57
CA ILE A 217 2.90 9.26 -20.18
C ILE A 217 3.34 10.63 -19.67
N LEU A 218 2.57 11.18 -18.75
CA LEU A 218 2.83 12.45 -18.09
C LEU A 218 3.17 12.22 -16.63
N LYS A 219 4.11 13.01 -16.09
CA LYS A 219 4.37 13.02 -14.65
C LYS A 219 3.09 13.38 -13.90
N LEU A 220 2.80 12.65 -12.83
CA LEU A 220 1.69 12.99 -11.95
C LEU A 220 2.01 14.26 -11.17
N ASP A 221 1.24 15.33 -11.41
CA ASP A 221 1.37 16.61 -10.73
C ASP A 221 0.07 16.98 -9.97
N ILE A 222 -0.51 16.00 -9.29
CA ILE A 222 -1.79 16.14 -8.58
C ILE A 222 -1.64 15.59 -7.16
N ASP A 223 -2.07 16.34 -6.15
CA ASP A 223 -2.07 15.87 -4.77
C ASP A 223 -3.10 14.73 -4.56
N PRO A 224 -2.79 13.73 -3.71
CA PRO A 224 -1.58 13.57 -2.89
C PRO A 224 -0.39 12.91 -3.63
N PHE A 225 -0.50 12.65 -4.94
CA PHE A 225 0.46 11.85 -5.70
C PHE A 225 1.68 12.63 -6.20
N LYS A 226 1.61 13.96 -6.27
CA LYS A 226 2.65 14.85 -6.80
C LYS A 226 4.06 14.58 -6.25
N SER A 227 4.16 14.26 -4.96
CA SER A 227 5.43 14.00 -4.28
C SER A 227 5.58 12.55 -3.80
N LEU A 228 4.64 11.68 -4.19
CA LEU A 228 4.61 10.29 -3.73
C LEU A 228 5.72 9.47 -4.38
N PHE A 229 6.06 9.73 -5.63
CA PHE A 229 7.00 8.91 -6.41
C PHE A 229 8.38 9.52 -6.50
N PHE A 230 9.41 8.67 -6.45
CA PHE A 230 10.79 9.07 -6.71
C PHE A 230 11.05 9.18 -8.22
N ASN A 231 10.55 10.25 -8.82
CA ASN A 231 10.81 10.61 -10.22
C ASN A 231 12.07 11.48 -10.34
N PHE A 232 13.21 10.99 -9.87
CA PHE A 232 14.51 11.67 -9.97
C PHE A 232 15.64 10.66 -10.20
N ASN A 233 16.78 11.11 -10.74
CA ASN A 233 17.98 10.28 -10.82
C ASN A 233 18.65 10.18 -9.44
N PRO A 234 18.76 8.99 -8.81
CA PRO A 234 19.30 8.85 -7.46
C PRO A 234 20.76 9.30 -7.31
N MET A 235 21.54 9.29 -8.39
CA MET A 235 22.96 9.67 -8.37
C MET A 235 23.15 11.18 -8.56
N THR A 236 22.37 11.82 -9.44
CA THR A 236 22.53 13.24 -9.80
C THR A 236 21.50 14.16 -9.15
N GLU A 237 20.48 13.59 -8.51
CA GLU A 237 19.32 14.29 -7.93
C GLU A 237 18.50 15.10 -8.94
N LYS A 238 18.71 14.87 -10.24
CA LYS A 238 17.95 15.53 -11.31
C LYS A 238 16.50 15.05 -11.27
N ASP A 239 15.57 15.99 -11.10
CA ASP A 239 14.13 15.73 -11.22
C ASP A 239 13.77 15.37 -12.66
N LEU A 240 13.14 14.21 -12.85
CA LEU A 240 12.69 13.73 -14.14
C LEU A 240 11.26 14.24 -14.38
N LYS A 241 11.06 14.95 -15.49
CA LYS A 241 9.76 15.55 -15.84
C LYS A 241 9.04 14.80 -16.95
N SER A 242 9.79 14.04 -17.75
CA SER A 242 9.29 13.26 -18.88
C SER A 242 10.00 11.90 -19.00
N PRO A 243 9.49 10.99 -19.84
CA PRO A 243 10.22 9.79 -20.22
C PRO A 243 11.53 10.09 -20.97
N ASP A 244 11.61 11.19 -21.73
CA ASP A 244 12.88 11.63 -22.34
C ASP A 244 13.95 11.92 -21.28
N ASP A 245 13.60 12.67 -20.23
CA ASP A 245 14.52 12.91 -19.11
C ASP A 245 14.99 11.59 -18.50
N PHE A 246 14.09 10.62 -18.32
CA PHE A 246 14.42 9.30 -17.80
C PHE A 246 15.40 8.55 -18.71
N PHE A 247 15.15 8.52 -20.03
CA PHE A 247 16.01 7.82 -20.99
C PHE A 247 17.40 8.45 -21.12
N ARG A 248 17.49 9.78 -21.06
CA ARG A 248 18.78 10.49 -21.08
C ARG A 248 19.61 10.29 -19.82
N GLU A 249 18.98 9.88 -18.73
CA GLU A 249 19.63 9.62 -17.43
C GLU A 249 19.90 8.13 -17.18
N LEU A 250 19.63 7.25 -18.15
CA LEU A 250 19.86 5.82 -18.00
C LEU A 250 21.31 5.53 -17.57
N PRO A 251 21.51 4.64 -16.58
CA PRO A 251 22.85 4.28 -16.18
C PRO A 251 23.54 3.51 -17.30
N THR A 252 24.82 3.79 -17.50
CA THR A 252 25.67 3.01 -18.42
C THR A 252 25.82 1.59 -17.89
N VAL A 253 25.24 0.62 -18.60
CA VAL A 253 25.43 -0.81 -18.34
C VAL A 253 26.42 -1.38 -19.35
N GLY A 254 27.53 -1.94 -18.87
CA GLY A 254 28.59 -2.46 -19.74
C GLY A 254 28.10 -3.66 -20.56
N GLY A 255 27.92 -3.47 -21.87
CA GLY A 255 27.74 -4.54 -22.85
C GLY A 255 26.34 -5.15 -22.95
N SER A 256 25.36 -4.71 -22.15
CA SER A 256 23.96 -5.15 -22.26
C SER A 256 23.08 -4.06 -22.86
N TYR A 257 22.02 -4.47 -23.58
CA TYR A 257 20.94 -3.56 -23.99
C TYR A 257 20.46 -2.73 -22.78
N PRO A 258 20.16 -1.43 -22.90
CA PRO A 258 19.52 -0.69 -21.82
C PRO A 258 18.12 -1.24 -21.58
N ILE A 259 18.00 -2.18 -20.62
CA ILE A 259 16.73 -2.81 -20.29
C ILE A 259 15.92 -1.84 -19.44
N VAL A 260 14.93 -1.19 -20.04
CA VAL A 260 13.89 -0.47 -19.31
C VAL A 260 12.70 -1.40 -19.14
N SER A 261 12.24 -1.61 -17.92
CA SER A 261 10.97 -2.29 -17.69
C SER A 261 9.84 -1.27 -17.70
N LEU A 262 8.85 -1.47 -18.55
CA LEU A 262 7.60 -0.72 -18.59
C LEU A 262 6.50 -1.56 -17.96
N ILE A 263 5.97 -1.10 -16.83
CA ILE A 263 5.13 -1.93 -15.96
C ILE A 263 3.79 -1.22 -15.72
N PRO A 264 2.65 -1.83 -16.09
CA PRO A 264 1.36 -1.29 -15.72
C PRO A 264 1.16 -1.42 -14.21
N ILE A 265 0.89 -0.29 -13.55
CA ILE A 265 0.70 -0.24 -12.10
C ILE A 265 -0.63 0.39 -11.74
N LYS A 266 -1.07 0.15 -10.50
CA LYS A 266 -2.17 0.86 -9.86
C LYS A 266 -1.76 1.27 -8.46
N ILE A 267 -2.40 2.31 -7.96
CA ILE A 267 -2.20 2.74 -6.57
C ILE A 267 -3.28 2.08 -5.72
N VAL A 268 -2.87 1.51 -4.60
CA VAL A 268 -3.76 1.00 -3.56
C VAL A 268 -3.41 1.73 -2.28
N SER A 269 -4.41 2.19 -1.54
CA SER A 269 -4.18 2.77 -0.22
C SER A 269 -5.02 2.09 0.86
N PHE A 270 -4.56 2.20 2.10
CA PHE A 270 -5.40 1.97 3.27
C PHE A 270 -5.66 3.31 3.92
N LYS A 271 -6.93 3.71 3.91
CA LYS A 271 -7.42 4.96 4.50
C LYS A 271 -8.18 4.69 5.78
N ILE A 272 -8.04 5.61 6.72
CA ILE A 272 -8.49 5.47 8.09
C ILE A 272 -9.45 6.59 8.40
N TYR A 273 -10.61 6.20 8.93
CA TYR A 273 -11.68 7.11 9.30
C TYR A 273 -11.83 7.09 10.83
N PRO A 274 -11.46 8.17 11.52
CA PRO A 274 -11.69 8.30 12.96
C PRO A 274 -13.20 8.42 13.21
N LYS A 275 -13.69 7.68 14.21
CA LYS A 275 -15.09 7.62 14.61
C LYS A 275 -15.24 7.64 16.12
N VAL A 276 -16.39 8.13 16.58
CA VAL A 276 -16.79 8.15 17.97
C VAL A 276 -18.00 7.24 18.14
N SER A 277 -17.99 6.36 19.14
CA SER A 277 -19.11 5.46 19.43
C SER A 277 -20.24 6.25 20.10
N SER A 278 -21.43 5.65 20.15
CA SER A 278 -22.57 6.23 20.90
C SER A 278 -22.28 6.46 22.39
N GLN A 279 -21.27 5.78 22.93
CA GLN A 279 -20.81 5.89 24.32
C GLN A 279 -19.60 6.84 24.48
N GLY A 280 -19.22 7.58 23.42
CA GLY A 280 -18.09 8.51 23.44
C GLY A 280 -16.70 7.86 23.25
N GLY A 281 -16.64 6.55 22.98
CA GLY A 281 -15.38 5.85 22.73
C GLY A 281 -14.81 6.21 21.36
N LYS A 282 -13.52 6.59 21.30
CA LYS A 282 -12.81 6.89 20.05
C LYS A 282 -12.25 5.62 19.43
N TYR A 283 -12.48 5.43 18.13
CA TYR A 283 -11.96 4.31 17.35
C TYR A 283 -11.70 4.68 15.90
N ILE A 284 -11.11 3.77 15.13
CA ILE A 284 -10.87 3.96 13.71
C ILE A 284 -11.48 2.81 12.89
N ASP A 285 -11.92 3.15 11.69
CA ASP A 285 -12.28 2.21 10.64
C ASP A 285 -11.29 2.29 9.49
N VAL A 286 -10.92 1.14 8.94
CA VAL A 286 -9.93 0.96 7.88
C VAL A 286 -10.63 0.55 6.59
N TYR A 287 -10.35 1.29 5.54
CA TYR A 287 -10.86 1.06 4.20
C TYR A 287 -9.70 0.89 3.23
N LYS A 288 -9.82 -0.07 2.32
CA LYS A 288 -8.93 -0.23 1.18
C LYS A 288 -9.48 0.59 0.03
N ILE A 289 -8.66 1.47 -0.54
CA ILE A 289 -9.01 2.25 -1.72
C ILE A 289 -8.15 1.77 -2.88
N GLU A 290 -8.79 1.47 -4.01
CA GLU A 290 -8.07 1.23 -5.27
C GLU A 290 -8.26 2.43 -6.19
N TYR A 291 -7.17 2.86 -6.83
CA TYR A 291 -7.16 3.95 -7.78
C TYR A 291 -6.99 3.41 -9.20
N ASN A 292 -7.63 4.08 -10.15
CA ASN A 292 -7.39 3.94 -11.58
C ASN A 292 -6.82 5.27 -12.08
N GLY A 293 -5.55 5.31 -12.44
CA GLY A 293 -4.86 6.60 -12.54
C GLY A 293 -4.79 7.26 -11.17
N PHE A 294 -5.24 8.51 -11.10
CA PHE A 294 -5.43 9.27 -9.86
C PHE A 294 -6.88 9.22 -9.34
N LYS A 295 -7.81 8.62 -10.08
CA LYS A 295 -9.23 8.59 -9.72
C LYS A 295 -9.49 7.39 -8.83
N LYS A 296 -10.18 7.64 -7.71
CA LYS A 296 -10.68 6.58 -6.83
C LYS A 296 -11.65 5.68 -7.62
N LYS A 297 -11.31 4.40 -7.76
CA LYS A 297 -12.10 3.39 -8.46
C LYS A 297 -13.06 2.69 -7.51
N SER A 298 -12.57 2.27 -6.34
CA SER A 298 -13.36 1.56 -5.34
C SER A 298 -12.87 1.86 -3.94
N GLU A 299 -13.78 1.76 -2.98
CA GLU A 299 -13.49 1.79 -1.55
C GLU A 299 -14.20 0.62 -0.89
N THR A 300 -13.43 -0.15 -0.14
CA THR A 300 -13.93 -1.38 0.50
C THR A 300 -13.61 -1.29 1.97
N PHE A 301 -14.63 -1.38 2.81
CA PHE A 301 -14.45 -1.54 4.24
C PHE A 301 -13.67 -2.84 4.50
N VAL A 302 -12.60 -2.73 5.29
CA VAL A 302 -11.75 -3.88 5.64
C VAL A 302 -12.01 -4.29 7.07
N LEU A 303 -11.98 -3.33 7.99
CA LEU A 303 -12.17 -3.55 9.42
C LEU A 303 -12.56 -2.26 10.13
N GLY A 304 -13.23 -2.36 11.28
CA GLY A 304 -13.64 -1.23 12.09
C GLY A 304 -13.42 -1.42 13.58
N GLN A 305 -13.76 -0.39 14.36
CA GLN A 305 -13.68 -0.41 15.82
C GLN A 305 -12.29 -0.71 16.39
N LEU A 306 -11.25 -0.24 15.70
CA LEU A 306 -9.88 -0.38 16.17
C LEU A 306 -9.48 0.80 17.04
N LYS A 307 -8.66 0.54 18.06
CA LYS A 307 -7.93 1.59 18.76
C LYS A 307 -6.78 2.11 17.90
N SER A 308 -6.04 1.21 17.25
CA SER A 308 -4.96 1.56 16.33
C SER A 308 -4.63 0.45 15.33
N ILE A 309 -4.01 0.84 14.22
CA ILE A 309 -3.39 -0.05 13.23
C ILE A 309 -1.96 0.44 12.99
N GLU A 310 -1.01 -0.49 12.99
CA GLU A 310 0.40 -0.20 12.76
C GLU A 310 0.91 -1.06 11.61
N PHE A 311 1.41 -0.41 10.57
CA PHE A 311 2.19 -1.06 9.51
C PHE A 311 3.65 -0.99 9.93
N TYR A 312 4.33 -2.12 10.03
CA TYR A 312 5.71 -2.13 10.51
C TYR A 312 6.59 -3.09 9.72
N ARG A 313 7.88 -2.79 9.71
CA ARG A 313 8.94 -3.61 9.12
C ARG A 313 9.95 -3.91 10.20
N ARG A 314 10.18 -5.19 10.45
CA ARG A 314 11.17 -5.66 11.45
C ARG A 314 12.61 -5.48 10.99
N ASN A 315 12.82 -5.46 9.67
CA ASN A 315 14.13 -5.31 9.07
C ASN A 315 13.99 -4.62 7.70
N ILE A 316 14.64 -3.47 7.54
CA ILE A 316 14.66 -2.74 6.28
C ILE A 316 15.40 -3.46 5.15
N SER A 317 16.11 -4.56 5.42
CA SER A 317 16.67 -5.43 4.37
C SER A 317 15.68 -6.38 3.74
N LEU A 318 14.52 -6.57 4.37
CA LEU A 318 13.51 -7.47 3.89
C LEU A 318 12.33 -6.66 3.35
N PRO A 319 11.76 -7.05 2.20
CA PRO A 319 10.58 -6.40 1.63
C PRO A 319 9.28 -6.85 2.31
N ASN A 320 9.34 -7.20 3.60
CA ASN A 320 8.20 -7.67 4.38
C ASN A 320 7.63 -6.53 5.20
N ILE A 321 6.34 -6.29 5.05
CA ILE A 321 5.56 -5.39 5.90
C ILE A 321 4.59 -6.26 6.68
N ASP A 322 4.58 -6.08 8.00
CA ASP A 322 3.65 -6.72 8.90
C ASP A 322 2.59 -5.69 9.33
N VAL A 323 1.42 -6.18 9.76
CA VAL A 323 0.34 -5.34 10.28
C VAL A 323 0.01 -5.78 11.71
N LYS A 324 -0.01 -4.82 12.63
CA LYS A 324 -0.44 -5.01 14.01
C LYS A 324 -1.74 -4.25 14.25
N LEU A 325 -2.71 -4.92 14.86
CA LEU A 325 -4.04 -4.37 15.15
C LEU A 325 -4.27 -4.34 16.65
N GLU A 326 -4.69 -3.19 17.17
CA GLU A 326 -5.14 -3.02 18.56
C GLU A 326 -6.66 -2.76 18.52
N GLY A 327 -7.45 -3.72 19.01
CA GLY A 327 -8.90 -3.57 19.17
C GLY A 327 -9.26 -2.69 20.37
N LEU A 328 -10.54 -2.32 20.46
CA LEU A 328 -11.12 -1.65 21.63
C LEU A 328 -11.14 -2.53 22.89
#